data_AF-A0A5B9VXG2-F1
#
_entry.id   AF-A0A5B9VXG2-F1
#
_cell.length_a   1.000
_cell.length_b   1.000
_cell.length_c   1.000
_cell.angle_alpha   90.00
_cell.angle_beta   90.00
_cell.angle_gamma   90.00
#
_symmetry.space_group_name_H-M   'P 1'
#
loop_
_entity.id
_entity.type
_entity.pdbx_description
1 polymer ?
#
loop_
_entity_poly.entity_id
_entity_poly.type
_entity_poly.pdbx_seq_one_letter_code
_entity_poly.pdbx_strand_id
1 'polypeptide(L)'
;MFPGTILLAASLAAFQKQPPPPVNPHASERVLLQDGSMVRGVITGIQPGSRGGVEMLVRREWAEKNLRAWYGRWDRALASGTKAAAKQRLERLRAWRRDRSAKVPADDRILAWIDREVRRLEDPARAAAPSALMPVTLPKADVRSFSRQTPANTRLLVLGWVCKIPDAETRKVDDLKDLVEARGFAPDGENVPSIAGLLPLVPEPEATWLARRAATEVTVDEGLRFVRYHEMVVPDTAAGAGAGQALGAADLSSALGSLAKLLDLDPGQGRDDPLVAVFRKIGDGGRVGAVVTRLEVPPDLSQANVEITLWVRVAAERWIPFAIKSTSMRPEDVAAGEGDRIADDPQVKRAFSLVESLGLGQVSPQLKDRALRMGAATEKALGTARGEMARALSDLMLPVLDPPGPADDRPADRAPADRPAAPGNRAPAPSGRPAGRAAGAR
;
A
#
# COMPACT_ATOMS: atom_id res chain seq x y z
N MET A 1 7.08 14.94 24.02
CA MET A 1 6.86 15.36 25.41
C MET A 1 5.40 15.05 25.72
N PHE A 2 5.14 13.92 26.38
CA PHE A 2 3.80 13.43 26.68
C PHE A 2 3.38 13.90 28.07
N PRO A 3 2.18 14.48 28.18
CA PRO A 3 1.29 14.16 29.29
C PRO A 3 -0.10 13.84 28.69
N GLY A 4 -0.94 13.00 29.26
CA GLY A 4 -0.93 12.27 30.51
C GLY A 4 -2.24 11.48 30.51
N THR A 5 -2.18 10.24 30.98
CA THR A 5 -3.35 9.40 31.22
C THR A 5 -4.09 9.97 32.43
N ILE A 6 -5.28 10.54 32.23
CA ILE A 6 -6.21 10.85 33.33
C ILE A 6 -7.52 10.10 33.08
N LEU A 7 -7.89 9.34 34.11
CA LEU A 7 -9.15 8.65 34.33
C LEU A 7 -10.38 9.49 33.95
N LEU A 8 -11.27 8.90 33.16
CA LEU A 8 -12.65 9.37 32.99
C LEU A 8 -13.61 8.17 33.12
N ALA A 9 -13.63 7.59 34.32
CA ALA A 9 -14.69 6.73 34.79
C ALA A 9 -15.63 7.57 35.68
N ALA A 10 -16.70 8.12 35.09
CA ALA A 10 -17.97 8.50 35.74
C ALA A 10 -18.76 9.51 34.89
N SER A 11 -19.37 9.07 33.78
CA SER A 11 -20.46 9.81 33.09
C SER A 11 -21.29 8.88 32.18
N LEU A 12 -21.51 7.62 32.60
CA LEU A 12 -22.21 6.59 31.80
C LEU A 12 -23.42 6.00 32.52
N ALA A 13 -24.16 6.83 33.26
CA ALA A 13 -25.33 6.40 34.03
C ALA A 13 -26.65 7.10 33.66
N ALA A 14 -26.78 7.61 32.43
CA ALA A 14 -28.06 8.12 31.92
C ALA A 14 -28.32 7.83 30.43
N PHE A 15 -27.66 6.83 29.85
CA PHE A 15 -28.17 6.24 28.62
C PHE A 15 -29.23 5.21 29.01
N GLN A 16 -30.49 5.61 28.81
CA GLN A 16 -31.62 4.69 28.74
C GLN A 16 -31.19 3.42 27.99
N LYS A 17 -31.59 2.27 28.54
CA LYS A 17 -31.45 0.93 28.00
C LYS A 17 -32.11 0.88 26.61
N GLN A 18 -31.44 1.43 25.60
CA GLN A 18 -31.88 1.34 24.22
C GLN A 18 -31.88 -0.15 23.86
N PRO A 19 -32.95 -0.67 23.25
CA PRO A 19 -32.91 -2.01 22.70
C PRO A 19 -31.69 -2.15 21.79
N PRO A 20 -31.02 -3.32 21.75
CA PRO A 20 -29.89 -3.51 20.87
C PRO A 20 -30.28 -3.05 19.46
N PRO A 21 -29.45 -2.24 18.79
CA PRO A 21 -29.79 -1.76 17.46
C PRO A 21 -30.10 -2.97 16.57
N PRO A 22 -31.15 -2.88 15.73
CA PRO A 22 -31.55 -3.99 14.88
C PRO A 22 -30.35 -4.46 14.06
N VAL A 23 -30.12 -5.78 14.03
CA VAL A 23 -29.04 -6.41 13.26
C VAL A 23 -29.15 -5.91 11.82
N ASN A 24 -28.14 -5.18 11.35
CA ASN A 24 -28.10 -4.68 9.98
C ASN A 24 -27.85 -5.87 9.05
N PRO A 25 -28.80 -6.27 8.18
CA PRO A 25 -28.62 -7.45 7.33
C PRO A 25 -27.70 -7.18 6.14
N HIS A 26 -27.12 -5.99 6.03
CA HIS A 26 -26.27 -5.57 4.91
C HIS A 26 -24.84 -5.31 5.37
N ALA A 27 -23.90 -5.52 4.44
CA ALA A 27 -22.48 -5.24 4.65
C ALA A 27 -22.16 -3.73 4.77
N SER A 28 -23.07 -2.84 4.37
CA SER A 28 -22.86 -1.39 4.42
C SER A 28 -23.04 -0.79 5.80
N GLU A 29 -22.14 0.13 6.14
CA GLU A 29 -22.33 1.05 7.27
C GLU A 29 -23.33 2.13 6.92
N ARG A 30 -23.93 2.73 7.96
CA ARG A 30 -25.08 3.61 7.82
C ARG A 30 -24.88 4.90 8.60
N VAL A 31 -25.23 6.02 7.99
CA VAL A 31 -25.36 7.31 8.68
C VAL A 31 -26.74 7.88 8.41
N LEU A 32 -27.52 8.07 9.46
CA LEU A 32 -28.81 8.75 9.42
C LEU A 32 -28.56 10.25 9.57
N LEU A 33 -29.03 11.03 8.62
CA LEU A 33 -28.93 12.48 8.61
C LEU A 33 -30.09 13.14 9.36
N GLN A 34 -29.93 14.42 9.72
CA GLN A 34 -30.98 15.19 10.39
C GLN A 34 -32.24 15.36 9.53
N ASP A 35 -32.08 15.40 8.21
CA ASP A 35 -33.20 15.46 7.25
C ASP A 35 -33.93 14.11 7.07
N GLY A 36 -33.50 13.06 7.78
CA GLY A 36 -34.06 11.72 7.71
C GLY A 36 -33.46 10.83 6.62
N SER A 37 -32.60 11.37 5.75
CA SER A 37 -31.93 10.60 4.70
C SER A 37 -30.91 9.62 5.30
N MET A 38 -30.73 8.47 4.66
CA MET A 38 -29.77 7.45 5.08
C MET A 38 -28.63 7.37 4.08
N VAL A 39 -27.40 7.63 4.52
CA VAL A 39 -26.18 7.42 3.75
C VAL A 39 -25.66 5.99 3.99
N ARG A 40 -25.26 5.30 2.93
CA ARG A 40 -24.67 3.95 2.99
C ARG A 40 -23.29 3.92 2.37
N GLY A 41 -22.36 3.24 3.03
CA GLY A 41 -20.98 3.17 2.57
C GLY A 41 -20.05 2.58 3.63
N VAL A 42 -18.82 3.08 3.67
CA VAL A 42 -17.81 2.73 4.68
C VAL A 42 -17.36 4.00 5.39
N ILE A 43 -17.50 4.05 6.71
CA ILE A 43 -17.02 5.12 7.59
C ILE A 43 -15.50 4.96 7.75
N THR A 44 -14.75 5.91 7.21
CA THR A 44 -13.29 5.93 7.27
C THR A 44 -12.77 6.65 8.51
N GLY A 45 -13.57 7.56 9.08
CA GLY A 45 -13.13 8.40 10.19
C GLY A 45 -14.29 8.99 10.96
N ILE A 46 -14.08 9.24 12.25
CA ILE A 46 -14.97 10.04 13.08
C ILE A 46 -14.09 11.09 13.75
N GLN A 47 -14.28 12.35 13.36
CA GLN A 47 -13.59 13.46 13.98
C GLN A 47 -14.41 13.93 15.20
N PRO A 48 -13.85 13.92 16.42
CA PRO A 48 -14.55 14.43 17.60
C PRO A 48 -14.60 15.97 17.61
N GLY A 49 -15.42 16.53 18.51
CA GLY A 49 -15.50 17.98 18.73
C GLY A 49 -16.66 18.70 18.02
N SER A 50 -16.72 20.02 18.18
CA SER A 50 -17.79 20.88 17.64
C SER A 50 -17.68 21.10 16.13
N ARG A 51 -16.46 21.01 15.58
CA ARG A 51 -16.19 20.99 14.12
C ARG A 51 -15.97 19.57 13.59
N GLY A 52 -16.22 18.57 14.42
CA GLY A 52 -16.11 17.16 14.07
C GLY A 52 -17.17 16.73 13.06
N GLY A 53 -17.05 15.48 12.60
CA GLY A 53 -17.92 14.91 11.58
C GLY A 53 -17.63 13.43 11.35
N VAL A 54 -18.43 12.84 10.46
CA VAL A 54 -18.25 11.47 9.99
C VAL A 54 -17.68 11.52 8.59
N GLU A 55 -16.54 10.88 8.38
CA GLU A 55 -15.95 10.69 7.06
C GLU A 55 -16.36 9.34 6.51
N MET A 56 -16.80 9.31 5.25
CA MET A 56 -17.26 8.09 4.59
C MET A 56 -16.78 7.97 3.15
N LEU A 57 -16.69 6.75 2.67
CA LEU A 57 -16.66 6.40 1.25
C LEU A 57 -18.05 5.94 0.82
N VAL A 58 -18.57 6.59 -0.23
CA VAL A 58 -19.89 6.30 -0.81
C VAL A 58 -19.74 6.02 -2.29
N ARG A 59 -20.45 5.01 -2.82
CA ARG A 59 -20.48 4.76 -4.27
C ARG A 59 -21.27 5.85 -4.98
N ARG A 60 -20.65 6.46 -6.00
CA ARG A 60 -21.18 7.58 -6.77
C ARG A 60 -22.56 7.30 -7.35
N GLU A 61 -22.68 6.19 -8.07
CA GLU A 61 -23.93 5.74 -8.70
C GLU A 61 -25.06 5.58 -7.67
N TRP A 62 -24.73 5.01 -6.50
CA TRP A 62 -25.70 4.85 -5.42
C TRP A 62 -26.14 6.19 -4.83
N ALA A 63 -25.20 7.11 -4.59
CA ALA A 63 -25.50 8.45 -4.06
C ALA A 63 -26.36 9.27 -5.02
N GLU A 64 -26.06 9.22 -6.32
CA GLU A 64 -26.83 9.91 -7.35
C GLU A 64 -28.30 9.44 -7.39
N LYS A 65 -28.51 8.13 -7.29
CA LYS A 65 -29.85 7.52 -7.30
C LYS A 65 -30.64 7.81 -6.01
N ASN A 66 -30.00 7.74 -4.85
CA ASN A 66 -30.69 7.70 -3.55
C ASN A 66 -30.60 9.02 -2.74
N LEU A 67 -29.64 9.91 -3.05
CA LEU A 67 -29.33 11.10 -2.25
C LEU A 67 -29.11 12.34 -3.14
N ARG A 68 -29.98 12.58 -4.12
CA ARG A 68 -29.82 13.63 -5.16
C ARG A 68 -29.37 15.00 -4.62
N ALA A 69 -29.98 15.49 -3.54
CA ALA A 69 -29.65 16.78 -2.95
C ALA A 69 -28.21 16.83 -2.40
N TRP A 70 -27.78 15.75 -1.73
CA TRP A 70 -26.43 15.62 -1.18
C TRP A 70 -25.39 15.34 -2.27
N TYR A 71 -25.74 14.48 -3.23
CA TYR A 71 -24.89 14.11 -4.35
C TYR A 71 -24.36 15.33 -5.10
N GLY A 72 -25.24 16.25 -5.50
CA GLY A 72 -24.82 17.45 -6.23
C GLY A 72 -23.89 18.38 -5.43
N ARG A 73 -23.92 18.32 -4.08
CA ARG A 73 -22.97 19.05 -3.22
C ARG A 73 -21.62 18.35 -3.20
N TRP A 74 -21.61 17.04 -2.95
CA TRP A 74 -20.39 16.25 -2.88
C TRP A 74 -19.65 16.20 -4.21
N ASP A 75 -20.38 16.05 -5.32
CA ASP A 75 -19.77 15.99 -6.65
C ASP A 75 -19.04 17.29 -7.02
N ARG A 76 -19.69 18.44 -6.81
CA ARG A 76 -19.06 19.75 -7.03
C ARG A 76 -17.82 19.96 -6.15
N ALA A 77 -17.88 19.53 -4.89
CA ALA A 77 -16.74 19.64 -3.99
C ALA A 77 -15.54 18.82 -4.52
N LEU A 78 -15.78 17.58 -4.97
CA LEU A 78 -14.73 16.73 -5.53
C LEU A 78 -14.18 17.27 -6.85
N ALA A 79 -15.06 17.69 -7.77
CA ALA A 79 -14.67 18.18 -9.09
C ALA A 79 -13.70 19.38 -9.03
N SER A 80 -13.82 20.23 -8.01
CA SER A 80 -12.98 21.41 -7.84
C SER A 80 -11.47 21.10 -7.70
N GLY A 81 -11.12 19.93 -7.15
CA GLY A 81 -9.73 19.53 -6.91
C GLY A 81 -9.14 18.57 -7.94
N THR A 82 -9.99 17.84 -8.68
CA THR A 82 -9.55 16.70 -9.51
C THR A 82 -8.61 17.11 -10.65
N LYS A 83 -8.87 18.23 -11.33
CA LYS A 83 -8.02 18.69 -12.45
C LYS A 83 -6.61 19.07 -11.97
N ALA A 84 -6.51 19.78 -10.85
CA ALA A 84 -5.24 20.15 -10.26
C ALA A 84 -4.48 18.90 -9.76
N ALA A 85 -5.19 17.97 -9.12
CA ALA A 85 -4.62 16.69 -8.68
C ALA A 85 -4.09 15.84 -9.85
N ALA A 86 -4.84 15.75 -10.95
CA ALA A 86 -4.43 15.03 -12.16
C ALA A 86 -3.17 15.63 -12.78
N LYS A 87 -3.10 16.97 -12.89
CA LYS A 87 -1.90 17.67 -13.37
C LYS A 87 -0.69 17.42 -12.46
N GLN A 88 -0.87 17.55 -11.15
CA GLN A 88 0.19 17.30 -10.16
C GLN A 88 0.70 15.85 -10.25
N ARG A 89 -0.21 14.87 -10.35
CA ARG A 89 0.12 13.45 -10.51
C ARG A 89 0.89 13.20 -11.80
N LEU A 90 0.47 13.79 -12.92
CA LEU A 90 1.13 13.65 -14.21
C LEU A 90 2.56 14.21 -14.18
N GLU A 91 2.77 15.40 -13.61
CA GLU A 91 4.09 16.01 -13.46
C GLU A 91 5.04 15.12 -12.64
N ARG A 92 4.54 14.59 -11.52
CA ARG A 92 5.29 13.70 -10.63
C ARG A 92 5.62 12.35 -11.27
N LEU A 93 4.68 11.74 -11.99
CA LEU A 93 4.91 10.50 -12.71
C LEU A 93 5.96 10.68 -13.81
N ARG A 94 5.90 11.78 -14.57
CA ARG A 94 6.92 12.09 -15.58
C ARG A 94 8.30 12.31 -14.96
N ALA A 95 8.37 12.97 -13.81
CA ALA A 95 9.63 13.13 -13.08
C ALA A 95 10.18 11.78 -12.62
N TRP A 96 9.35 10.96 -11.98
CA TRP A 96 9.75 9.63 -11.52
C TRP A 96 10.20 8.72 -12.67
N ARG A 97 9.49 8.77 -13.80
CA ARG A 97 9.88 8.06 -15.03
C ARG A 97 11.30 8.42 -15.45
N ARG A 98 11.63 9.72 -15.53
CA ARG A 98 12.97 10.20 -15.93
C ARG A 98 14.04 9.74 -14.96
N ASP A 99 13.79 9.86 -13.65
CA ASP A 99 14.73 9.43 -12.61
C ASP A 99 15.03 7.93 -12.69
N ARG A 100 13.99 7.14 -12.99
CA ARG A 100 14.04 5.67 -12.96
C ARG A 100 14.60 5.08 -14.25
N SER A 101 14.21 5.60 -15.42
CA SER A 101 14.54 4.99 -16.73
C SER A 101 16.04 4.86 -17.02
N ALA A 102 16.88 5.69 -16.41
CA ALA A 102 18.33 5.62 -16.58
C ALA A 102 18.99 4.52 -15.71
N LYS A 103 18.26 3.93 -14.76
CA LYS A 103 18.83 3.11 -13.67
C LYS A 103 18.18 1.73 -13.52
N VAL A 104 17.26 1.37 -14.41
CA VAL A 104 16.55 0.08 -14.37
C VAL A 104 16.45 -0.54 -15.77
N PRO A 105 16.25 -1.86 -15.86
CA PRO A 105 16.00 -2.55 -17.13
C PRO A 105 14.76 -2.02 -17.88
N ALA A 106 14.70 -2.27 -19.19
CA ALA A 106 13.61 -1.80 -20.04
C ALA A 106 12.25 -2.48 -19.75
N ASP A 107 12.28 -3.69 -19.20
CA ASP A 107 11.11 -4.49 -18.78
C ASP A 107 10.66 -4.20 -17.34
N ASP A 108 11.15 -3.12 -16.74
CA ASP A 108 10.79 -2.71 -15.39
C ASP A 108 9.27 -2.46 -15.26
N ARG A 109 8.64 -3.24 -14.38
CA ARG A 109 7.18 -3.20 -14.16
C ARG A 109 6.67 -1.86 -13.65
N ILE A 110 7.49 -1.13 -12.87
CA ILE A 110 7.13 0.20 -12.36
C ILE A 110 7.09 1.18 -13.54
N LEU A 111 8.10 1.16 -14.43
CA LEU A 111 8.09 1.97 -15.66
C LEU A 111 6.87 1.65 -16.54
N ALA A 112 6.56 0.37 -16.75
CA ALA A 112 5.40 -0.03 -17.54
C ALA A 112 4.08 0.50 -16.95
N TRP A 113 3.94 0.49 -15.63
CA TRP A 113 2.79 1.07 -14.93
C TRP A 113 2.76 2.61 -15.06
N ILE A 114 3.90 3.29 -14.86
CA ILE A 114 4.00 4.74 -15.02
C ILE A 114 3.57 5.15 -16.43
N ASP A 115 4.01 4.43 -17.46
CA ASP A 115 3.68 4.74 -18.86
C ASP A 115 2.19 4.55 -19.18
N ARG A 116 1.51 3.60 -18.53
CA ARG A 116 0.04 3.48 -18.64
C ARG A 116 -0.65 4.64 -17.95
N GLU A 117 -0.22 4.98 -16.74
CA GLU A 117 -0.84 6.02 -15.94
C GLU A 117 -0.64 7.42 -16.53
N VAL A 118 0.53 7.71 -17.09
CA VAL A 118 0.80 8.93 -17.86
C VAL A 118 -0.16 9.04 -19.05
N ARG A 119 -0.27 7.99 -19.87
CA ARG A 119 -1.21 7.96 -21.01
C ARG A 119 -2.67 8.16 -20.57
N ARG A 120 -3.08 7.54 -19.47
CA ARG A 120 -4.43 7.69 -18.90
C ARG A 120 -4.72 9.13 -18.48
N LEU A 121 -3.75 9.82 -17.90
CA LEU A 121 -3.90 11.20 -17.41
C LEU A 121 -3.75 12.26 -18.52
N GLU A 122 -3.08 11.92 -19.62
CA GLU A 122 -2.97 12.79 -20.80
C GLU A 122 -4.26 12.82 -21.62
N ASP A 123 -5.02 11.72 -21.65
CA ASP A 123 -6.34 11.67 -22.26
C ASP A 123 -7.36 12.46 -21.40
N PRO A 124 -7.88 13.62 -21.87
CA PRO A 124 -8.81 14.43 -21.10
C PRO A 124 -10.11 13.70 -20.74
N ALA A 125 -10.58 12.78 -21.61
CA ALA A 125 -11.81 12.02 -21.36
C ALA A 125 -11.62 11.00 -20.23
N ARG A 126 -10.45 10.35 -20.17
CA ARG A 126 -10.08 9.42 -19.09
C ARG A 126 -9.68 10.13 -17.81
N ALA A 127 -9.00 11.28 -17.90
CA ALA A 127 -8.59 12.06 -16.75
C ALA A 127 -9.78 12.74 -16.04
N ALA A 128 -10.80 13.14 -16.80
CA ALA A 128 -12.04 13.71 -16.28
C ALA A 128 -13.10 12.66 -15.89
N ALA A 129 -12.83 11.37 -16.11
CA ALA A 129 -13.77 10.31 -15.77
C ALA A 129 -14.07 10.32 -14.26
N PRO A 130 -15.36 10.37 -13.85
CA PRO A 130 -15.72 10.36 -12.44
C PRO A 130 -15.26 9.08 -11.74
N SER A 131 -14.76 9.22 -10.53
CA SER A 131 -14.40 8.08 -9.66
C SER A 131 -15.64 7.30 -9.23
N ALA A 132 -15.53 5.98 -9.09
CA ALA A 132 -16.64 5.14 -8.66
C ALA A 132 -17.04 5.40 -7.19
N LEU A 133 -16.07 5.72 -6.35
CA LEU A 133 -16.26 6.10 -4.95
C LEU A 133 -16.07 7.60 -4.74
N MET A 134 -16.76 8.12 -3.73
CA MET A 134 -16.73 9.51 -3.31
C MET A 134 -16.36 9.56 -1.82
N PRO A 135 -15.21 10.13 -1.45
CA PRO A 135 -14.93 10.50 -0.07
C PRO A 135 -15.80 11.70 0.28
N VAL A 136 -16.61 11.56 1.32
CA VAL A 136 -17.54 12.59 1.79
C VAL A 136 -17.32 12.85 3.27
N THR A 137 -17.39 14.12 3.65
CA THR A 137 -17.39 14.55 5.04
C THR A 137 -18.80 15.00 5.40
N LEU A 138 -19.39 14.35 6.40
CA LEU A 138 -20.69 14.69 6.96
C LEU A 138 -20.46 15.49 8.25
N PRO A 139 -20.74 16.79 8.27
CA PRO A 139 -20.62 17.61 9.49
C PRO A 139 -21.45 17.02 10.63
N LYS A 140 -20.96 17.12 11.87
CA LYS A 140 -21.71 16.65 13.04
C LYS A 140 -23.13 17.23 13.12
N ALA A 141 -23.33 18.47 12.67
CA ALA A 141 -24.64 19.13 12.64
C ALA A 141 -25.64 18.42 11.71
N ASP A 142 -25.16 17.75 10.66
CA ASP A 142 -25.99 17.04 9.69
C ASP A 142 -26.22 15.57 10.06
N VAL A 143 -25.44 15.03 11.02
CA VAL A 143 -25.49 13.64 11.45
C VAL A 143 -26.40 13.47 12.66
N ARG A 144 -27.43 12.63 12.54
CA ARG A 144 -28.32 12.24 13.64
C ARG A 144 -27.81 11.02 14.39
N SER A 145 -27.41 9.99 13.66
CA SER A 145 -26.80 8.78 14.22
C SER A 145 -26.03 8.02 13.14
N PHE A 146 -25.18 7.08 13.55
CA PHE A 146 -24.49 6.19 12.63
C PHE A 146 -24.34 4.79 13.22
N SER A 147 -24.15 3.80 12.36
CA SER A 147 -23.95 2.40 12.71
C SER A 147 -22.82 1.83 11.86
N ARG A 148 -21.77 1.36 12.55
CA ARG A 148 -20.64 0.66 11.94
C ARG A 148 -20.93 -0.81 11.75
N GLN A 149 -20.20 -1.43 10.84
CA GLN A 149 -20.22 -2.87 10.60
C GLN A 149 -18.96 -3.53 11.17
N THR A 150 -18.99 -4.85 11.25
CA THR A 150 -17.79 -5.61 11.59
C THR A 150 -16.75 -5.44 10.48
N PRO A 151 -15.43 -5.56 10.79
CA PRO A 151 -14.40 -5.49 9.76
C PRO A 151 -14.60 -6.46 8.60
N ALA A 152 -15.12 -7.67 8.87
CA ALA A 152 -15.47 -8.67 7.86
C ALA A 152 -16.55 -8.16 6.89
N ASN A 153 -17.61 -7.54 7.40
CA ASN A 153 -18.67 -6.96 6.56
C ASN A 153 -18.16 -5.75 5.77
N THR A 154 -17.36 -4.89 6.38
CA THR A 154 -16.72 -3.76 5.68
C THR A 154 -15.85 -4.23 4.54
N ARG A 155 -15.03 -5.28 4.75
CA ARG A 155 -14.24 -5.93 3.70
C ARG A 155 -15.11 -6.48 2.59
N LEU A 156 -16.20 -7.18 2.94
CA LEU A 156 -17.13 -7.73 1.97
C LEU A 156 -17.77 -6.65 1.09
N LEU A 157 -18.15 -5.50 1.66
CA LEU A 157 -18.64 -4.36 0.88
C LEU A 157 -17.56 -3.82 -0.07
N VAL A 158 -16.34 -3.66 0.41
CA VAL A 158 -15.21 -3.21 -0.41
C VAL A 158 -14.94 -4.17 -1.58
N LEU A 159 -14.97 -5.48 -1.33
CA LEU A 159 -14.91 -6.50 -2.38
C LEU A 159 -16.06 -6.36 -3.37
N GLY A 160 -17.27 -6.07 -2.89
CA GLY A 160 -18.41 -5.75 -3.72
C GLY A 160 -18.13 -4.63 -4.71
N TRP A 161 -17.50 -3.56 -4.26
CA TRP A 161 -17.11 -2.44 -5.12
C TRP A 161 -16.03 -2.81 -6.13
N VAL A 162 -14.97 -3.51 -5.69
CA VAL A 162 -13.87 -3.95 -6.56
C VAL A 162 -14.37 -4.92 -7.65
N CYS A 163 -15.28 -5.82 -7.28
CA CYS A 163 -15.94 -6.76 -8.20
C CYS A 163 -16.99 -6.10 -9.11
N LYS A 164 -17.24 -4.79 -8.95
CA LYS A 164 -18.28 -4.02 -9.66
C LYS A 164 -19.67 -4.66 -9.50
N ILE A 165 -19.98 -5.16 -8.31
CA ILE A 165 -21.30 -5.73 -8.00
C ILE A 165 -22.32 -4.58 -7.88
N PRO A 166 -23.40 -4.60 -8.67
CA PRO A 166 -24.44 -3.57 -8.58
C PRO A 166 -25.15 -3.63 -7.22
N ASP A 167 -25.39 -2.46 -6.65
CA ASP A 167 -26.17 -2.27 -5.42
C ASP A 167 -25.61 -3.04 -4.20
N ALA A 168 -24.29 -3.19 -4.14
CA ALA A 168 -23.60 -3.86 -3.03
C ALA A 168 -24.00 -3.30 -1.64
N GLU A 169 -24.35 -2.01 -1.56
CA GLU A 169 -24.72 -1.35 -0.30
C GLU A 169 -26.09 -1.79 0.25
N THR A 170 -26.94 -2.38 -0.59
CA THR A 170 -28.31 -2.78 -0.23
C THR A 170 -28.55 -4.27 -0.37
N ARG A 171 -27.54 -5.06 -0.75
CA ARG A 171 -27.61 -6.53 -0.73
C ARG A 171 -27.53 -7.07 0.69
N LYS A 172 -28.14 -8.22 0.92
CA LYS A 172 -27.93 -8.96 2.16
C LYS A 172 -26.50 -9.49 2.18
N VAL A 173 -25.96 -9.71 3.38
CA VAL A 173 -24.58 -10.21 3.55
C VAL A 173 -24.37 -11.51 2.77
N ASP A 174 -25.25 -12.49 2.91
CA ASP A 174 -25.10 -13.79 2.25
C ASP A 174 -25.14 -13.67 0.71
N ASP A 175 -26.11 -12.95 0.15
CA ASP A 175 -26.18 -12.68 -1.30
C ASP A 175 -24.91 -12.00 -1.84
N LEU A 176 -24.32 -11.10 -1.06
CA LEU A 176 -23.10 -10.41 -1.44
C LEU A 176 -21.87 -11.33 -1.38
N LYS A 177 -21.82 -12.25 -0.41
CA LYS A 177 -20.77 -13.28 -0.34
C LYS A 177 -20.79 -14.16 -1.58
N ASP A 178 -21.95 -14.71 -1.94
CA ASP A 178 -22.12 -15.57 -3.11
C ASP A 178 -21.68 -14.87 -4.40
N LEU A 179 -22.03 -13.59 -4.56
CA LEU A 179 -21.64 -12.81 -5.74
C LEU A 179 -20.14 -12.50 -5.79
N VAL A 180 -19.49 -12.29 -4.64
CA VAL A 180 -18.04 -12.08 -4.55
C VAL A 180 -17.29 -13.39 -4.87
N GLU A 181 -17.75 -14.51 -4.32
CA GLU A 181 -17.22 -15.84 -4.63
C GLU A 181 -17.35 -16.19 -6.12
N ALA A 182 -18.51 -15.89 -6.73
CA ALA A 182 -18.74 -16.09 -8.16
C ALA A 182 -17.80 -15.25 -9.06
N ARG A 183 -17.12 -14.23 -8.50
CA ARG A 183 -16.09 -13.43 -9.19
C ARG A 183 -14.67 -13.90 -8.89
N GLY A 184 -14.50 -15.02 -8.18
CA GLY A 184 -13.21 -15.64 -7.88
C GLY A 184 -12.49 -15.03 -6.67
N PHE A 185 -13.19 -14.26 -5.85
CA PHE A 185 -12.62 -13.66 -4.64
C PHE A 185 -13.07 -14.42 -3.39
N ALA A 186 -12.15 -14.61 -2.43
CA ALA A 186 -12.49 -15.15 -1.12
C ALA A 186 -13.25 -14.08 -0.30
N PRO A 187 -14.52 -14.31 0.10
CA PRO A 187 -15.32 -13.34 0.84
C PRO A 187 -14.86 -13.18 2.28
N ASP A 188 -14.18 -14.20 2.81
CA ASP A 188 -13.51 -14.18 4.11
C ASP A 188 -11.99 -14.01 3.92
N GLY A 189 -11.33 -13.38 4.90
CA GLY A 189 -9.89 -13.14 4.89
C GLY A 189 -9.50 -11.79 5.50
N GLU A 190 -8.21 -11.63 5.78
CA GLU A 190 -7.68 -10.39 6.37
C GLU A 190 -7.32 -9.33 5.32
N ASN A 191 -6.98 -9.76 4.10
CA ASN A 191 -6.52 -8.85 3.05
C ASN A 191 -7.69 -8.15 2.36
N VAL A 192 -7.73 -6.83 2.46
CA VAL A 192 -8.67 -5.97 1.71
C VAL A 192 -8.01 -5.57 0.39
N PRO A 193 -8.64 -5.81 -0.77
CA PRO A 193 -8.07 -5.37 -2.04
C PRO A 193 -7.96 -3.85 -2.09
N SER A 194 -6.99 -3.35 -2.85
CA SER A 194 -6.82 -1.91 -3.04
C SER A 194 -8.05 -1.29 -3.71
N ILE A 195 -8.60 -0.25 -3.09
CA ILE A 195 -9.65 0.60 -3.68
C ILE A 195 -9.09 1.88 -4.30
N ALA A 196 -7.76 2.04 -4.37
CA ALA A 196 -7.13 3.27 -4.83
C ALA A 196 -7.60 3.68 -6.24
N GLY A 197 -7.80 2.71 -7.13
CA GLY A 197 -8.33 2.94 -8.49
C GLY A 197 -9.81 3.34 -8.54
N LEU A 198 -10.55 3.20 -7.44
CA LEU A 198 -11.96 3.59 -7.34
C LEU A 198 -12.14 4.98 -6.73
N LEU A 199 -11.11 5.52 -6.09
CA LEU A 199 -11.12 6.82 -5.42
C LEU A 199 -10.78 7.97 -6.40
N PRO A 200 -11.29 9.20 -6.16
CA PRO A 200 -10.90 10.34 -6.96
C PRO A 200 -9.44 10.70 -6.70
N LEU A 201 -8.79 11.26 -7.71
CA LEU A 201 -7.48 11.88 -7.52
C LEU A 201 -7.63 13.12 -6.65
N VAL A 202 -6.90 13.12 -5.55
CA VAL A 202 -6.78 14.27 -4.64
C VAL A 202 -5.37 14.83 -4.71
N PRO A 203 -5.18 16.16 -4.52
CA PRO A 203 -3.85 16.72 -4.40
C PRO A 203 -3.11 16.05 -3.24
N GLU A 204 -1.89 15.60 -3.51
CA GLU A 204 -1.13 14.80 -2.56
C GLU A 204 0.07 15.61 -2.04
N PRO A 205 0.29 15.71 -0.72
CA PRO A 205 1.49 16.32 -0.18
C PRO A 205 2.75 15.62 -0.69
N GLU A 206 3.86 16.36 -0.81
CA GLU A 206 5.11 15.81 -1.35
C GLU A 206 5.63 14.61 -0.53
N ALA A 207 5.59 14.72 0.80
CA ALA A 207 5.98 13.63 1.68
C ALA A 207 5.15 12.36 1.46
N THR A 208 3.83 12.49 1.26
CA THR A 208 2.94 11.36 0.97
C THR A 208 3.28 10.75 -0.38
N TRP A 209 3.46 11.54 -1.44
CA TRP A 209 3.87 11.05 -2.75
C TRP A 209 5.18 10.25 -2.68
N LEU A 210 6.20 10.80 -2.02
CA LEU A 210 7.49 10.14 -1.85
C LEU A 210 7.37 8.84 -1.04
N ALA A 211 6.53 8.80 -0.02
CA ALA A 211 6.30 7.59 0.76
C ALA A 211 5.61 6.49 -0.06
N ARG A 212 4.65 6.84 -0.92
CA ARG A 212 4.02 5.87 -1.82
C ARG A 212 4.99 5.36 -2.88
N ARG A 213 5.82 6.24 -3.43
CA ARG A 213 6.94 5.87 -4.32
C ARG A 213 7.88 4.89 -3.60
N ALA A 214 8.33 5.24 -2.40
CA ALA A 214 9.21 4.41 -1.57
C ALA A 214 8.59 3.04 -1.26
N ALA A 215 7.33 2.99 -0.82
CA ALA A 215 6.61 1.75 -0.53
C ALA A 215 6.48 0.87 -1.78
N THR A 216 6.21 1.48 -2.93
CA THR A 216 6.15 0.77 -4.23
C THR A 216 7.51 0.18 -4.61
N GLU A 217 8.58 0.97 -4.49
CA GLU A 217 9.94 0.51 -4.79
C GLU A 217 10.35 -0.64 -3.87
N VAL A 218 10.16 -0.53 -2.55
CA VAL A 218 10.51 -1.58 -1.55
C VAL A 218 9.66 -2.86 -1.70
N THR A 219 8.44 -2.73 -2.20
CA THR A 219 7.58 -3.89 -2.46
C THR A 219 8.06 -4.66 -3.69
N VAL A 220 8.55 -3.97 -4.71
CA VAL A 220 9.02 -4.59 -5.96
C VAL A 220 10.48 -5.05 -5.87
N ASP A 221 11.31 -4.35 -5.09
CA ASP A 221 12.76 -4.55 -5.01
C ASP A 221 13.14 -4.97 -3.59
N GLU A 222 13.33 -6.28 -3.39
CA GLU A 222 13.74 -6.85 -2.09
C GLU A 222 15.12 -6.37 -1.64
N GLY A 223 15.97 -5.89 -2.57
CA GLY A 223 17.28 -5.32 -2.28
C GLY A 223 17.24 -4.00 -1.49
N LEU A 224 16.03 -3.48 -1.21
CA LEU A 224 15.80 -2.29 -0.39
C LEU A 224 15.42 -2.61 1.06
N ARG A 225 15.57 -3.87 1.49
CA ARG A 225 15.27 -4.33 2.84
C ARG A 225 16.57 -4.69 3.56
N PHE A 226 16.69 -4.26 4.81
CA PHE A 226 17.90 -4.43 5.61
C PHE A 226 17.56 -4.82 7.04
N VAL A 227 18.45 -5.58 7.67
CA VAL A 227 18.46 -5.83 9.10
C VAL A 227 19.63 -5.07 9.73
N ARG A 228 19.33 -4.27 10.75
CA ARG A 228 20.32 -3.62 11.61
C ARG A 228 20.44 -4.40 12.92
N TYR A 229 21.66 -4.82 13.21
CA TYR A 229 22.04 -5.43 14.48
C TYR A 229 23.25 -4.69 15.03
N HIS A 230 23.07 -3.94 16.13
CA HIS A 230 24.04 -2.98 16.64
C HIS A 230 24.57 -2.03 15.53
N GLU A 231 25.88 -2.07 15.26
CA GLU A 231 26.60 -1.24 14.28
C GLU A 231 26.72 -1.91 12.90
N MET A 232 26.00 -3.01 12.67
CA MET A 232 26.02 -3.73 11.40
C MET A 232 24.67 -3.58 10.70
N VAL A 233 24.72 -3.36 9.39
CA VAL A 233 23.55 -3.34 8.51
C VAL A 233 23.79 -4.37 7.40
N VAL A 234 22.91 -5.38 7.31
CA VAL A 234 22.98 -6.43 6.31
C VAL A 234 21.70 -6.43 5.47
N PRO A 235 21.73 -6.85 4.18
CA PRO A 235 20.52 -7.06 3.40
C PRO A 235 19.59 -8.08 4.07
N ASP A 236 18.29 -7.79 4.10
CA ASP A 236 17.27 -8.71 4.59
C ASP A 236 16.83 -9.64 3.46
N THR A 237 17.65 -10.67 3.18
CA THR A 237 17.37 -11.69 2.15
C THR A 237 16.32 -12.71 2.57
N ALA A 238 15.75 -12.56 3.78
CA ALA A 238 14.95 -13.58 4.45
C ALA A 238 13.43 -13.37 4.31
N ALA A 239 12.94 -12.75 3.24
CA ALA A 239 11.50 -12.56 3.02
C ALA A 239 10.69 -13.88 2.90
N GLY A 240 11.33 -15.05 2.95
CA GLY A 240 10.68 -16.36 3.10
C GLY A 240 11.44 -17.37 3.97
N ALA A 241 12.44 -16.92 4.72
CA ALA A 241 13.39 -17.76 5.47
C ALA A 241 13.36 -17.30 6.94
N GLY A 242 13.32 -18.21 7.91
CA GLY A 242 13.21 -17.85 9.34
C GLY A 242 14.33 -16.89 9.80
N ALA A 243 14.18 -16.26 10.97
CA ALA A 243 15.19 -15.32 11.50
C ALA A 243 16.62 -15.90 11.55
N GLY A 244 16.76 -17.22 11.71
CA GLY A 244 18.04 -17.94 11.62
C GLY A 244 18.66 -17.95 10.21
N GLN A 245 17.85 -17.92 9.15
CA GLN A 245 18.31 -17.95 7.76
C GLN A 245 18.69 -16.58 7.19
N ALA A 246 18.34 -15.46 7.84
CA ALA A 246 18.88 -14.14 7.48
C ALA A 246 20.41 -14.07 7.61
N LEU A 247 21.01 -14.97 8.41
CA LEU A 247 22.45 -15.16 8.54
C LEU A 247 22.98 -16.31 7.66
N GLY A 248 22.12 -16.89 6.82
CA GLY A 248 22.36 -18.14 6.10
C GLY A 248 22.97 -17.97 4.71
N ALA A 249 24.22 -18.40 4.61
CA ALA A 249 24.84 -19.06 3.45
C ALA A 249 25.53 -18.23 2.34
N ALA A 250 25.39 -16.90 2.26
CA ALA A 250 26.19 -16.11 1.29
C ALA A 250 27.10 -15.04 1.90
N ASP A 251 26.93 -14.70 3.18
CA ASP A 251 27.68 -13.57 3.78
C ASP A 251 28.22 -13.86 5.19
N LEU A 252 28.23 -15.13 5.63
CA LEU A 252 28.75 -15.51 6.94
C LEU A 252 30.24 -15.15 7.09
N SER A 253 31.03 -15.20 6.01
CA SER A 253 32.45 -14.82 6.03
C SER A 253 32.66 -13.30 6.18
N SER A 254 31.76 -12.46 5.63
CA SER A 254 31.83 -11.01 5.81
C SER A 254 31.23 -10.59 7.15
N ALA A 255 30.15 -11.25 7.59
CA ALA A 255 29.56 -11.10 8.92
C ALA A 255 30.52 -11.54 10.03
N LEU A 256 31.33 -12.59 9.81
CA LEU A 256 32.40 -13.00 10.72
C LEU A 256 33.55 -11.97 10.76
N GLY A 257 33.91 -11.38 9.62
CA GLY A 257 34.87 -10.25 9.58
C GLY A 257 34.36 -9.01 10.32
N SER A 258 33.05 -8.78 10.32
CA SER A 258 32.38 -7.73 11.09
C SER A 258 32.24 -8.08 12.58
N LEU A 259 32.02 -9.35 12.93
CA LEU A 259 32.05 -9.87 14.31
C LEU A 259 33.43 -9.73 14.95
N ALA A 260 34.52 -9.94 14.18
CA ALA A 260 35.87 -9.68 14.66
C ALA A 260 36.09 -8.20 15.04
N LYS A 261 35.49 -7.26 14.31
CA LYS A 261 35.49 -5.82 14.65
C LYS A 261 34.56 -5.45 15.80
N LEU A 262 33.63 -6.33 16.15
CA LEU A 262 32.66 -6.14 17.24
C LEU A 262 33.23 -6.62 18.58
N LEU A 263 34.24 -7.50 18.55
CA LEU A 263 35.05 -7.89 19.70
C LEU A 263 36.11 -6.83 20.07
N ASP A 264 36.34 -5.83 19.21
CA ASP A 264 37.05 -4.60 19.57
C ASP A 264 36.12 -3.71 20.42
N LEU A 265 36.21 -3.92 21.74
CA LEU A 265 35.44 -3.32 22.83
C LEU A 265 35.76 -1.82 23.05
N ASP A 266 35.59 -0.97 22.04
CA ASP A 266 35.54 0.48 22.26
C ASP A 266 34.24 1.09 21.71
N PRO A 267 33.15 1.06 22.51
CA PRO A 267 31.87 1.59 22.11
C PRO A 267 31.81 3.10 22.40
N GLY A 268 31.79 3.91 21.34
CA GLY A 268 30.91 5.09 21.39
C GLY A 268 31.49 6.49 21.18
N GLN A 269 32.66 6.70 20.58
CA GLN A 269 33.05 8.06 20.16
C GLN A 269 33.39 8.15 18.66
N GLY A 270 32.47 8.76 17.90
CA GLY A 270 32.75 9.30 16.57
C GLY A 270 32.61 8.35 15.37
N ARG A 271 32.01 7.16 15.52
CA ARG A 271 31.70 6.30 14.35
C ARG A 271 30.40 6.78 13.68
N ASP A 272 30.47 7.00 12.38
CA ASP A 272 29.33 7.38 11.54
C ASP A 272 28.27 6.25 11.53
N ASP A 273 26.98 6.60 11.55
CA ASP A 273 25.89 5.61 11.48
C ASP A 273 25.99 4.81 10.17
N PRO A 274 26.11 3.46 10.22
CA PRO A 274 26.25 2.61 9.04
C PRO A 274 25.10 2.76 8.03
N LEU A 275 23.91 3.20 8.48
CA LEU A 275 22.78 3.47 7.59
C LEU A 275 23.06 4.60 6.61
N VAL A 276 23.93 5.56 6.94
CA VAL A 276 24.26 6.69 6.05
C VAL A 276 24.87 6.19 4.74
N ALA A 277 25.81 5.24 4.82
CA ALA A 277 26.45 4.67 3.64
C ALA A 277 25.46 3.85 2.80
N VAL A 278 24.59 3.08 3.44
CA VAL A 278 23.53 2.30 2.78
C VAL A 278 22.55 3.22 2.07
N PHE A 279 22.06 4.25 2.75
CA PHE A 279 21.14 5.23 2.20
C PHE A 279 21.74 6.05 1.05
N ARG A 280 23.02 6.40 1.13
CA ARG A 280 23.72 7.04 0.00
C ARG A 280 23.74 6.11 -1.22
N LYS A 281 24.15 4.84 -1.05
CA LYS A 281 24.17 3.85 -2.14
C LYS A 281 22.78 3.67 -2.78
N ILE A 282 21.73 3.56 -1.98
CA ILE A 282 20.33 3.47 -2.45
C ILE A 282 19.95 4.74 -3.22
N GLY A 283 20.31 5.90 -2.68
CA GLY A 283 20.06 7.19 -3.29
C GLY A 283 20.77 7.39 -4.62
N ASP A 284 22.03 6.94 -4.75
CA ASP A 284 22.81 6.95 -5.99
C ASP A 284 22.16 6.04 -7.04
N GLY A 285 21.59 4.91 -6.60
CA GLY A 285 20.71 4.04 -7.40
C GLY A 285 19.37 4.67 -7.80
N GLY A 286 19.09 5.92 -7.41
CA GLY A 286 17.86 6.65 -7.73
C GLY A 286 16.61 6.14 -7.04
N ARG A 287 16.78 5.31 -6.00
CA ARG A 287 15.70 4.83 -5.15
C ARG A 287 15.45 5.83 -4.03
N VAL A 288 14.22 5.85 -3.52
CA VAL A 288 13.80 6.77 -2.45
C VAL A 288 13.24 6.06 -1.23
N GLY A 289 13.19 4.73 -1.25
CA GLY A 289 12.67 3.91 -0.16
C GLY A 289 13.69 2.89 0.33
N ALA A 290 13.66 2.64 1.64
CA ALA A 290 14.35 1.52 2.28
C ALA A 290 13.54 1.04 3.48
N VAL A 291 13.52 -0.25 3.76
CA VAL A 291 12.99 -0.80 5.01
C VAL A 291 14.13 -1.33 5.85
N VAL A 292 14.17 -0.91 7.11
CA VAL A 292 15.20 -1.31 8.07
C VAL A 292 14.52 -1.97 9.26
N THR A 293 14.89 -3.22 9.52
CA THR A 293 14.48 -3.99 10.70
C THR A 293 15.58 -3.90 11.74
N ARG A 294 15.29 -3.31 12.90
CA ARG A 294 16.17 -3.29 14.07
C ARG A 294 15.71 -4.36 15.06
N LEU A 295 16.64 -5.24 15.43
CA LEU A 295 16.44 -6.24 16.49
C LEU A 295 17.22 -5.80 17.73
N GLU A 296 16.56 -5.80 18.88
CA GLU A 296 17.17 -5.51 20.17
C GLU A 296 16.76 -6.57 21.20
N VAL A 297 17.75 -7.30 21.70
CA VAL A 297 17.60 -8.28 22.77
C VAL A 297 18.56 -7.86 23.89
N PRO A 298 18.06 -7.44 25.07
CA PRO A 298 18.89 -7.07 26.19
C PRO A 298 19.67 -8.30 26.71
N PRO A 299 20.84 -8.11 27.36
CA PRO A 299 21.69 -9.20 27.83
C PRO A 299 21.02 -10.14 28.83
N ASP A 300 20.01 -9.66 29.56
CA ASP A 300 19.24 -10.45 30.53
C ASP A 300 18.18 -11.36 29.89
N LEU A 301 18.05 -11.29 28.55
CA LEU A 301 17.05 -12.02 27.77
C LEU A 301 15.65 -11.84 28.37
N SER A 302 15.30 -10.62 28.80
CA SER A 302 13.98 -10.32 29.38
C SER A 302 12.89 -10.15 28.31
N GLN A 303 13.24 -9.64 27.14
CA GLN A 303 12.30 -9.39 26.04
C GLN A 303 13.04 -9.30 24.70
N ALA A 304 12.38 -9.60 23.59
CA ALA A 304 12.85 -9.28 22.25
C ALA A 304 12.06 -8.10 21.71
N ASN A 305 12.75 -7.03 21.30
CA ASN A 305 12.16 -5.87 20.65
C ASN A 305 12.53 -5.89 19.17
N VAL A 306 11.50 -5.86 18.31
CA VAL A 306 11.68 -5.73 16.87
C VAL A 306 11.02 -4.44 16.42
N GLU A 307 11.78 -3.57 15.76
CA GLU A 307 11.28 -2.37 15.10
C GLU A 307 11.53 -2.48 13.60
N ILE A 308 10.53 -2.19 12.78
CA ILE A 308 10.66 -2.11 11.32
C ILE A 308 10.26 -0.71 10.90
N THR A 309 11.16 -0.04 10.18
CA THR A 309 10.98 1.35 9.76
C THR A 309 11.08 1.47 8.25
N LEU A 310 10.05 2.06 7.62
CA LEU A 310 10.12 2.57 6.25
C LEU A 310 10.78 3.94 6.26
N TRP A 311 11.96 4.02 5.66
CA TRP A 311 12.71 5.24 5.44
C TRP A 311 12.42 5.81 4.06
N VAL A 312 12.20 7.13 4.00
CA VAL A 312 11.87 7.85 2.77
C VAL A 312 12.89 8.96 2.55
N ARG A 313 13.48 8.99 1.36
CA ARG A 313 14.38 10.05 0.90
C ARG A 313 13.58 11.28 0.48
N VAL A 314 13.73 12.38 1.22
CA VAL A 314 13.03 13.65 0.96
C VAL A 314 13.93 14.71 0.31
N ALA A 315 15.24 14.51 0.34
CA ALA A 315 16.23 15.28 -0.42
C ALA A 315 17.48 14.42 -0.66
N ALA A 316 18.45 14.92 -1.42
CA ALA A 316 19.65 14.17 -1.81
C ALA A 316 20.30 13.42 -0.64
N GLU A 317 20.57 14.09 0.48
CA GLU A 317 21.21 13.48 1.66
C GLU A 317 20.25 13.34 2.86
N ARG A 318 18.94 13.54 2.64
CA ARG A 318 17.97 13.57 3.75
C ARG A 318 16.98 12.42 3.67
N TRP A 319 17.06 11.55 4.66
CA TRP A 319 16.16 10.43 4.89
C TRP A 319 15.36 10.67 6.18
N ILE A 320 14.08 10.34 6.16
CA ILE A 320 13.21 10.44 7.33
C ILE A 320 12.47 9.11 7.56
N PRO A 321 12.22 8.72 8.81
CA PRO A 321 11.31 7.63 9.10
C PRO A 321 9.89 8.07 8.75
N PHE A 322 9.18 7.29 7.95
CA PHE A 322 7.81 7.59 7.53
C PHE A 322 6.78 6.69 8.21
N ALA A 323 7.08 5.40 8.33
CA ALA A 323 6.24 4.44 9.05
C ALA A 323 7.14 3.56 9.93
N ILE A 324 6.74 3.39 11.19
CA ILE A 324 7.45 2.58 12.18
C ILE A 324 6.46 1.57 12.75
N LYS A 325 6.84 0.30 12.79
CA LYS A 325 6.11 -0.81 13.42
C LYS A 325 7.02 -1.46 14.43
N SER A 326 6.54 -1.59 15.67
CA SER A 326 7.34 -2.16 16.75
C SER A 326 6.54 -3.21 17.48
N THR A 327 7.18 -4.33 17.77
CA THR A 327 6.61 -5.41 18.56
C THR A 327 7.64 -5.85 19.60
N SER A 328 7.17 -6.02 20.83
CA SER A 328 7.95 -6.58 21.93
C SER A 328 7.31 -7.90 22.35
N MET A 329 8.14 -8.92 22.61
CA MET A 329 7.69 -10.19 23.16
C MET A 329 8.62 -10.67 24.25
N ARG A 330 8.06 -11.24 25.31
CA ARG A 330 8.86 -11.88 26.35
C ARG A 330 8.95 -13.40 26.12
N PRO A 331 10.01 -14.07 26.59
CA PRO A 331 10.13 -15.52 26.50
C PRO A 331 8.97 -16.26 27.17
N GLU A 332 8.35 -15.69 28.20
CA GLU A 332 7.19 -16.26 28.88
C GLU A 332 5.87 -16.15 28.09
N ASP A 333 5.79 -15.26 27.10
CA ASP A 333 4.60 -15.08 26.25
C ASP A 333 4.56 -16.06 25.05
N VAL A 334 5.58 -16.89 24.93
CA VAL A 334 5.76 -17.91 23.90
C VAL A 334 5.15 -19.22 24.39
N ALA A 335 4.38 -19.90 23.54
CA ALA A 335 3.77 -21.17 23.94
C ALA A 335 4.84 -22.26 24.15
N ALA A 336 4.58 -23.20 25.05
CA ALA A 336 5.48 -24.32 25.29
C ALA A 336 5.72 -25.11 23.98
N GLY A 337 6.98 -25.41 23.68
CA GLY A 337 7.39 -26.14 22.46
C GLY A 337 7.61 -25.27 21.21
N GLU A 338 7.27 -23.97 21.20
CA GLU A 338 7.58 -23.11 20.04
C GLU A 338 9.10 -22.94 19.83
N GLY A 339 9.91 -23.13 20.88
CA GLY A 339 11.38 -23.14 20.80
C GLY A 339 11.99 -24.41 20.21
N ASP A 340 11.24 -25.50 20.07
CA ASP A 340 11.79 -26.80 19.65
C ASP A 340 12.27 -26.77 18.19
N ARG A 341 11.56 -26.04 17.32
CA ARG A 341 11.98 -25.82 15.93
C ARG A 341 13.33 -25.12 15.84
N ILE A 342 13.56 -24.15 16.71
CA ILE A 342 14.83 -23.41 16.79
C ILE A 342 15.91 -24.31 17.38
N ALA A 343 15.59 -25.12 18.38
CA ALA A 343 16.50 -26.10 18.95
C ALA A 343 16.97 -27.11 17.90
N ASP A 344 16.11 -27.43 16.93
CA ASP A 344 16.39 -28.36 15.85
C ASP A 344 17.19 -27.78 14.68
N ASP A 345 17.29 -26.46 14.59
CA ASP A 345 18.04 -25.77 13.55
C ASP A 345 19.54 -26.16 13.58
N PRO A 346 20.12 -26.67 12.48
CA PRO A 346 21.52 -27.05 12.42
C PRO A 346 22.50 -25.92 12.79
N GLN A 347 22.15 -24.66 12.50
CA GLN A 347 22.98 -23.51 12.83
C GLN A 347 22.95 -23.21 14.34
N VAL A 348 21.78 -23.32 14.97
CA VAL A 348 21.63 -23.15 16.43
C VAL A 348 22.37 -24.26 17.17
N LYS A 349 22.24 -25.51 16.70
CA LYS A 349 23.02 -26.66 17.22
C LYS A 349 24.53 -26.40 17.12
N ARG A 350 25.01 -25.89 15.98
CA ARG A 350 26.42 -25.53 15.79
C ARG A 350 26.87 -24.41 16.73
N ALA A 351 26.06 -23.36 16.89
CA ALA A 351 26.36 -22.25 17.78
C ALA A 351 26.52 -22.72 19.24
N PHE A 352 25.58 -23.52 19.74
CA PHE A 352 25.69 -24.11 21.08
C PHE A 352 26.93 -25.01 21.20
N SER A 353 27.21 -25.87 20.20
CA SER A 353 28.40 -26.73 20.24
C SER A 353 29.72 -25.93 20.26
N LEU A 354 29.76 -24.77 19.59
CA LEU A 354 30.93 -23.92 19.55
C LEU A 354 31.17 -23.26 20.92
N VAL A 355 30.12 -22.75 21.56
CA VAL A 355 30.19 -22.19 22.92
C VAL A 355 30.65 -23.24 23.93
N GLU A 356 30.12 -24.47 23.84
CA GLU A 356 30.55 -25.60 24.68
C GLU A 356 32.03 -25.98 24.42
N SER A 357 32.48 -25.94 23.16
CA SER A 357 33.87 -26.28 22.77
C SER A 357 34.92 -25.24 23.19
N LEU A 358 34.53 -23.97 23.38
CA LEU A 358 35.42 -22.89 23.80
C LEU A 358 35.76 -22.93 25.30
N GLY A 359 35.30 -23.95 26.04
CA GLY A 359 35.67 -24.16 27.44
C GLY A 359 35.01 -23.19 28.43
N LEU A 360 33.96 -22.47 28.00
CA LEU A 360 33.16 -21.57 28.86
C LEU A 360 32.23 -22.32 29.85
N GLY A 361 32.39 -23.64 29.96
CA GLY A 361 31.54 -24.52 30.77
C GLY A 361 30.33 -25.05 30.00
N GLN A 362 29.69 -26.11 30.54
CA GLN A 362 28.42 -26.59 29.98
C GLN A 362 27.35 -25.50 30.15
N VAL A 363 26.71 -25.11 29.06
CA VAL A 363 25.55 -24.21 29.09
C VAL A 363 24.48 -24.89 29.93
N SER A 364 24.06 -24.26 31.03
CA SER A 364 23.05 -24.87 31.90
C SER A 364 21.76 -25.15 31.12
N PRO A 365 21.03 -26.26 31.39
CA PRO A 365 19.78 -26.55 30.69
C PRO A 365 18.77 -25.41 30.77
N GLN A 366 18.77 -24.67 31.89
CA GLN A 366 17.92 -23.49 32.10
C GLN A 366 18.30 -22.32 31.19
N LEU A 367 19.60 -22.05 31.01
CA LEU A 367 20.06 -21.00 30.11
C LEU A 367 19.79 -21.37 28.65
N LYS A 368 19.95 -22.65 28.28
CA LYS A 368 19.61 -23.16 26.95
C LYS A 368 18.12 -23.02 26.65
N ASP A 369 17.24 -23.47 27.56
CA ASP A 369 15.78 -23.32 27.42
C ASP A 369 15.39 -21.83 27.31
N ARG A 370 15.94 -20.96 28.17
CA ARG A 370 15.69 -19.52 28.11
C ARG A 370 16.13 -18.90 26.78
N ALA A 371 17.32 -19.27 26.27
CA ALA A 371 17.82 -18.78 24.99
C ALA A 371 16.95 -19.25 23.82
N LEU A 372 16.48 -20.50 23.83
CA LEU A 372 15.57 -21.04 22.80
C LEU A 372 14.22 -20.33 22.82
N ARG A 373 13.64 -20.11 24.01
CA ARG A 373 12.40 -19.34 24.16
C ARG A 373 12.56 -17.89 23.75
N MET A 374 13.72 -17.28 24.00
CA MET A 374 14.03 -15.95 23.51
C MET A 374 14.13 -15.91 21.98
N GLY A 375 14.73 -16.93 21.36
CA GLY A 375 14.72 -17.09 19.91
C GLY A 375 13.30 -17.14 19.34
N ALA A 376 12.41 -17.91 19.97
CA ALA A 376 11.01 -18.02 19.55
C ALA A 376 10.24 -16.71 19.78
N ALA A 377 10.48 -16.01 20.89
CA ALA A 377 9.92 -14.68 21.15
C ALA A 377 10.35 -13.68 20.07
N THR A 378 11.62 -13.74 19.66
CA THR A 378 12.19 -12.90 18.60
C THR A 378 11.55 -13.20 17.24
N GLU A 379 11.42 -14.47 16.86
CA GLU A 379 10.79 -14.88 15.61
C GLU A 379 9.33 -14.41 15.53
N LYS A 380 8.58 -14.57 16.63
CA LYS A 380 7.17 -14.17 16.71
C LYS A 380 6.98 -12.65 16.73
N ALA A 381 7.82 -11.92 17.44
CA ALA A 381 7.86 -10.45 17.38
C ALA A 381 8.18 -9.96 15.96
N LEU A 382 9.17 -10.58 15.30
CA LEU A 382 9.56 -10.25 13.93
C LEU A 382 8.43 -10.54 12.93
N GLY A 383 7.80 -11.71 13.02
CA GLY A 383 6.66 -12.09 12.16
C GLY A 383 5.50 -11.11 12.30
N THR A 384 5.19 -10.70 13.53
CA THR A 384 4.13 -9.71 13.83
C THR A 384 4.47 -8.35 13.23
N ALA A 385 5.65 -7.80 13.52
CA ALA A 385 6.10 -6.51 13.01
C ALA A 385 6.18 -6.49 11.47
N ARG A 386 6.66 -7.59 10.86
CA ARG A 386 6.68 -7.75 9.38
C ARG A 386 5.28 -7.78 8.80
N GLY A 387 4.33 -8.49 9.43
CA GLY A 387 2.93 -8.49 9.02
C GLY A 387 2.31 -7.10 9.06
N GLU A 388 2.53 -6.34 10.14
CA GLU A 388 2.07 -4.95 10.24
C GLU A 388 2.72 -4.02 9.22
N MET A 389 4.03 -4.16 8.98
CA MET A 389 4.73 -3.35 7.98
C MET A 389 4.26 -3.71 6.57
N ALA A 390 4.05 -4.98 6.26
CA ALA A 390 3.52 -5.41 4.97
C ALA A 390 2.14 -4.81 4.68
N ARG A 391 1.24 -4.78 5.68
CA ARG A 391 -0.05 -4.08 5.57
C ARG A 391 0.16 -2.57 5.32
N ALA A 392 1.03 -1.92 6.09
CA ALA A 392 1.31 -0.49 5.90
C ALA A 392 1.90 -0.16 4.52
N LEU A 393 2.80 -1.00 4.00
CA LEU A 393 3.33 -0.86 2.63
C LEU A 393 2.24 -1.06 1.59
N SER A 394 1.34 -2.03 1.80
CA SER A 394 0.21 -2.28 0.93
C SER A 394 -0.78 -1.12 0.85
N ASP A 395 -1.03 -0.46 1.98
CA ASP A 395 -1.92 0.72 2.02
C ASP A 395 -1.29 1.94 1.33
N LEU A 396 0.04 2.05 1.35
CA LEU A 396 0.77 3.17 0.73
C LEU A 396 1.06 2.94 -0.76
N MET A 397 1.38 1.72 -1.17
CA MET A 397 1.93 1.46 -2.49
C MET A 397 0.99 1.92 -3.62
N LEU A 398 1.60 2.29 -4.73
CA LEU A 398 0.89 2.52 -5.98
C LEU A 398 0.50 1.15 -6.57
N PRO A 399 -0.61 1.07 -7.32
CA PRO A 399 -1.15 -0.20 -7.86
C PRO A 399 -0.32 -0.72 -9.05
N VAL A 400 0.98 -0.87 -8.88
CA VAL A 400 1.93 -1.41 -9.88
C VAL A 400 1.81 -2.94 -9.98
N LEU A 401 1.33 -3.58 -8.92
CA LEU A 401 1.13 -5.01 -8.87
C LEU A 401 -0.20 -5.44 -9.50
N ASP A 402 -1.14 -4.52 -9.64
CA ASP A 402 -2.46 -4.81 -10.21
C ASP A 402 -2.31 -5.09 -11.72
N PRO A 403 -3.01 -6.13 -12.23
CA PRO A 403 -3.03 -6.37 -13.66
C PRO A 403 -3.64 -5.17 -14.40
N PRO A 404 -3.20 -4.88 -15.63
CA PRO A 404 -3.84 -3.85 -16.44
C PRO A 404 -5.33 -4.18 -16.59
N GLY A 405 -6.19 -3.18 -16.36
CA GLY A 405 -7.63 -3.38 -16.49
C GLY A 405 -8.02 -3.65 -17.94
N PRO A 406 -9.17 -4.30 -18.19
CA PRO A 406 -9.63 -4.64 -19.55
C PRO A 406 -9.87 -3.44 -20.48
N ALA A 407 -9.85 -2.20 -19.95
CA ALA A 407 -9.95 -0.97 -20.73
C ALA A 407 -8.58 -0.43 -21.24
N ASP A 408 -7.47 -1.00 -20.76
CA ASP A 408 -6.11 -0.62 -21.16
C ASP A 408 -5.56 -1.46 -22.32
N ASP A 409 -6.23 -2.57 -22.67
CA ASP A 409 -5.85 -3.47 -23.77
C ASP A 409 -6.39 -3.05 -25.15
N ARG A 410 -6.90 -1.83 -25.31
CA ARG A 410 -7.09 -1.34 -26.69
C ARG A 410 -5.70 -1.20 -27.30
N PRO A 411 -5.36 -1.98 -28.34
CA PRO A 411 -4.09 -1.80 -29.02
C PRO A 411 -4.00 -0.34 -29.41
N ALA A 412 -2.87 0.30 -29.10
CA ALA A 412 -2.52 1.54 -29.75
C ALA A 412 -2.75 1.31 -31.23
N ASP A 413 -3.60 2.16 -31.83
CA ASP A 413 -3.96 2.06 -33.24
C ASP A 413 -2.73 1.62 -34.03
N ARG A 414 -2.91 0.54 -34.78
CA ARG A 414 -2.07 0.24 -35.94
C ARG A 414 -1.82 1.59 -36.61
N ALA A 415 -0.55 1.96 -36.77
CA ALA A 415 -0.16 3.01 -37.71
C ALA A 415 -1.03 2.84 -38.96
N PRO A 416 -1.65 3.91 -39.49
CA PRO A 416 -2.62 3.79 -40.56
C PRO A 416 -1.96 2.99 -41.67
N ALA A 417 -2.42 1.75 -41.83
CA ALA A 417 -2.04 0.92 -42.94
C ALA A 417 -2.38 1.72 -44.19
N ASP A 418 -1.39 1.84 -45.07
CA ASP A 418 -1.45 2.52 -46.35
C ASP A 418 -2.88 2.47 -46.91
N ARG A 419 -3.55 3.62 -46.89
CA ARG A 419 -4.72 3.84 -47.72
C ARG A 419 -4.24 3.59 -49.15
N PRO A 420 -4.77 2.60 -49.89
CA PRO A 420 -4.47 2.50 -51.31
C PRO A 420 -4.88 3.83 -51.96
N ALA A 421 -3.95 4.38 -52.74
CA ALA A 421 -4.14 5.64 -53.44
C ALA A 421 -5.47 5.63 -54.20
N ALA A 422 -6.22 6.73 -54.06
CA ALA A 422 -7.44 6.95 -54.82
C ALA A 422 -7.13 6.81 -56.33
N PRO A 423 -7.99 6.13 -57.12
CA PRO A 423 -7.81 6.03 -58.56
C PRO A 423 -7.88 7.43 -59.17
N GLY A 424 -6.82 7.78 -59.90
CA GLY A 424 -6.60 9.10 -60.46
C GLY A 424 -7.69 9.54 -61.43
N ASN A 425 -8.00 10.84 -61.37
CA ASN A 425 -8.75 11.58 -62.37
C ASN A 425 -8.14 11.36 -63.76
N ARG A 426 -8.86 10.62 -64.61
CA ARG A 426 -8.60 10.56 -66.06
C ARG A 426 -9.22 11.80 -66.70
N ALA A 427 -8.39 12.57 -67.38
CA ALA A 427 -8.80 13.71 -68.20
C ALA A 427 -9.74 13.29 -69.35
N PRO A 428 -10.69 14.16 -69.76
CA PRO A 428 -11.56 13.88 -70.91
C PRO A 428 -10.82 14.11 -72.24
N ALA A 429 -11.03 13.19 -73.17
CA ALA A 429 -10.52 13.23 -74.54
C ALA A 429 -11.17 14.35 -75.37
N PRO A 430 -10.45 14.93 -76.36
CA PRO A 430 -10.99 15.97 -77.23
C PRO A 430 -11.92 15.36 -78.29
N SER A 431 -13.14 15.90 -78.39
CA SER A 431 -14.09 15.58 -79.45
C SER A 431 -13.64 16.23 -80.76
N GLY A 432 -13.39 15.37 -81.74
CA GLY A 432 -13.08 15.76 -83.12
C GLY A 432 -14.29 16.36 -83.82
N ARG A 433 -14.06 17.52 -84.46
CA ARG A 433 -14.85 18.06 -85.56
C ARG A 433 -14.81 17.13 -86.77
N PRO A 434 -15.86 17.10 -87.59
CA PRO A 434 -15.69 17.07 -89.03
C PRO A 434 -16.30 18.31 -89.71
N ALA A 435 -15.67 18.65 -90.81
CA ALA A 435 -15.96 19.77 -91.68
C ALA A 435 -16.97 19.40 -92.79
N GLY A 436 -17.71 20.41 -93.26
CA GLY A 436 -18.41 20.44 -94.55
C GLY A 436 -19.19 21.75 -94.65
N ARG A 437 -18.67 22.79 -95.35
CA ARG A 437 -19.02 23.21 -96.73
C ARG A 437 -20.54 23.45 -96.92
N ALA A 438 -21.06 24.50 -97.56
CA ALA A 438 -20.61 25.76 -98.15
C ALA A 438 -21.88 26.46 -98.71
N ALA A 439 -21.79 27.78 -98.96
CA ALA A 439 -22.67 28.62 -99.81
C ALA A 439 -24.12 28.83 -99.33
N GLY A 440 -24.75 29.99 -99.45
CA GLY A 440 -24.42 31.27 -100.08
C GLY A 440 -25.71 32.10 -100.22
N ALA A 441 -25.55 33.42 -100.46
CA ALA A 441 -26.56 34.40 -100.92
C ALA A 441 -27.78 34.65 -100.00
N ARG A 442 -28.30 35.86 -99.80
CA ARG A 442 -28.17 37.16 -100.46
C ARG A 442 -28.57 38.24 -99.45
#